data_AF-A0A1E1LHV0-F1
#
_entry.id   AF-A0A1E1LHV0-F1
#
_cell.length_a   1.000
_cell.length_b   1.000
_cell.length_c   1.000
_cell.angle_alpha   90.00
_cell.angle_beta   90.00
_cell.angle_gamma   90.00
#
_symmetry.space_group_name_H-M   'P 1'
#
loop_
_entity.id
_entity.type
_entity.pdbx_description
1 polymer ?
#
loop_
_entity_poly.entity_id
_entity_poly.type
_entity_poly.pdbx_seq_one_letter_code
_entity_poly.pdbx_strand_id
1 'polypeptide(L)'
;MAPLHRLDLIMMPLLTLRFFCLQLDRGNIANAQTDNFFKDVGITQGQFNVGQQMLSLGIVLFESPSDMILYRVGPGKWLTFQLFLFGTVTTFQAFQNNYGSFVASRFLLGVNGYGFIPGGLWTLSA
;
A
#
# COMPACT_ATOMS: atom_id res chain seq x y z
N MET A 1 -12.82 18.71 25.09
CA MET A 1 -12.92 18.65 23.61
C MET A 1 -11.60 19.12 22.94
N ALA A 2 -10.42 18.66 23.43
CA ALA A 2 -9.11 19.17 23.01
C ALA A 2 -7.97 18.15 22.72
N PRO A 3 -8.17 16.81 22.63
CA PRO A 3 -7.09 15.91 22.18
C PRO A 3 -7.08 15.61 20.67
N LEU A 4 -8.15 15.91 19.91
CA LEU A 4 -8.30 15.54 18.49
C LEU A 4 -7.18 16.09 17.58
N HIS A 5 -6.92 17.40 17.64
CA HIS A 5 -5.93 18.08 16.78
C HIS A 5 -4.50 17.51 16.88
N ARG A 6 -4.09 16.97 18.02
CA ARG A 6 -2.71 16.49 18.23
C ARG A 6 -2.50 15.12 17.57
N LEU A 7 -3.54 14.28 17.59
CA LEU A 7 -3.52 12.99 16.90
C LEU A 7 -3.65 13.20 15.39
N ASP A 8 -4.52 14.13 14.96
CA ASP A 8 -4.67 14.48 13.55
C ASP A 8 -3.37 15.04 12.95
N LEU A 9 -2.61 15.85 13.69
CA LEU A 9 -1.30 16.36 13.26
C LEU A 9 -0.22 15.29 13.09
N ILE A 10 -0.36 14.12 13.71
CA ILE A 10 0.57 12.99 13.56
C ILE A 10 0.07 12.05 12.45
N MET A 11 -1.25 11.81 12.40
CA MET A 11 -1.84 10.91 11.42
C MET A 11 -1.85 11.51 10.02
N MET A 12 -2.14 12.81 9.86
CA MET A 12 -2.13 13.48 8.55
C MET A 12 -0.79 13.36 7.79
N PRO A 13 0.39 13.68 8.36
CA PRO A 13 1.63 13.54 7.61
C PRO A 13 1.97 12.09 7.29
N LEU A 14 1.62 11.14 8.17
CA LEU A 14 1.77 9.71 7.91
C LEU A 14 0.87 9.26 6.74
N LEU A 15 -0.35 9.79 6.67
CA LEU A 15 -1.28 9.55 5.57
C LEU A 15 -0.71 10.10 4.26
N THR A 16 -0.29 11.37 4.26
CA THR A 16 0.28 12.04 3.08
C THR A 16 1.55 11.35 2.60
N LEU A 17 2.44 10.94 3.50
CA LEU A 17 3.68 10.23 3.16
C LEU A 17 3.38 8.89 2.50
N ARG A 18 2.40 8.13 3.04
CA ARG A 18 1.97 6.86 2.45
C ARG A 18 1.39 7.05 1.06
N PHE A 19 0.51 8.05 0.90
CA PHE A 19 -0.07 8.38 -0.40
C PHE A 19 1.01 8.79 -1.41
N PHE A 20 1.98 9.57 -0.98
CA PHE A 20 3.13 9.95 -1.80
C PHE A 20 3.96 8.73 -2.22
N CYS A 21 4.30 7.82 -1.29
CA CYS A 21 5.00 6.57 -1.62
C CYS A 21 4.21 5.68 -2.59
N LEU A 22 2.88 5.62 -2.45
CA LEU A 22 2.03 4.89 -3.39
C LEU A 22 2.08 5.50 -4.81
N GLN A 23 2.06 6.83 -4.90
CA GLN A 23 2.19 7.52 -6.17
C GLN A 23 3.60 7.36 -6.77
N LEU A 24 4.63 7.30 -5.93
CA LEU A 24 5.99 6.97 -6.35
C LEU A 24 6.09 5.55 -6.90
N ASP A 25 5.52 4.53 -6.24
CA ASP A 25 5.50 3.16 -6.78
C ASP A 25 4.79 3.10 -8.14
N ARG A 26 3.63 3.76 -8.26
CA ARG A 26 2.91 3.84 -9.55
C ARG A 26 3.73 4.53 -10.64
N GLY A 27 4.42 5.63 -10.29
CA GLY A 27 5.31 6.34 -11.22
C GLY A 27 6.53 5.52 -11.63
N ASN A 28 7.17 4.86 -10.67
CA ASN A 28 8.33 3.99 -10.91
C ASN A 28 7.97 2.83 -11.84
N ILE A 29 6.80 2.23 -11.65
CA ILE A 29 6.30 1.17 -12.53
C ILE A 29 6.00 1.69 -13.94
N ALA A 30 5.34 2.85 -14.06
CA ALA A 30 5.02 3.44 -15.36
C ALA A 30 6.29 3.78 -16.15
N ASN A 31 7.32 4.27 -15.46
CA ASN A 31 8.65 4.49 -16.04
C ASN A 31 9.33 3.17 -16.39
N ALA A 32 9.29 2.17 -15.51
CA ALA A 32 9.88 0.84 -15.74
C ALA A 32 9.23 0.10 -16.92
N GLN A 33 7.94 0.31 -17.21
CA GLN A 33 7.30 -0.20 -18.43
C GLN A 33 7.86 0.42 -19.71
N THR A 34 8.38 1.64 -19.62
CA THR A 34 8.95 2.39 -20.76
C THR A 34 10.45 2.12 -20.92
N ASP A 35 11.11 1.64 -19.85
CA ASP A 35 12.55 1.36 -19.78
C ASP A 35 12.89 -0.13 -20.02
N ASN A 36 14.17 -0.49 -20.05
CA ASN A 36 14.64 -1.88 -20.26
C ASN A 36 14.36 -2.85 -19.07
N PHE A 37 13.44 -2.53 -18.16
CA PHE A 37 13.14 -3.34 -16.97
C PHE A 37 12.69 -4.77 -17.32
N PHE A 38 11.96 -4.94 -18.43
CA PHE A 38 11.58 -6.26 -18.93
C PHE A 38 12.79 -7.11 -19.34
N LYS A 39 13.87 -6.47 -19.83
CA LYS A 39 15.13 -7.13 -20.19
C LYS A 39 16.01 -7.43 -18.97
N ASP A 40 16.08 -6.51 -18.01
CA ASP A 40 16.91 -6.68 -16.81
C ASP A 40 16.35 -7.71 -15.82
N VAL A 41 15.02 -7.81 -15.70
CA VAL A 41 14.37 -8.78 -14.81
C VAL A 41 13.93 -10.05 -15.56
N GLY A 42 14.01 -10.06 -16.90
CA GLY A 42 13.63 -11.20 -17.73
C GLY A 42 12.12 -11.52 -17.69
N ILE A 43 11.28 -10.52 -17.42
CA ILE A 43 9.82 -10.69 -17.28
C ILE A 43 9.13 -10.30 -18.59
N THR A 44 8.12 -11.07 -19.00
CA THR A 44 7.29 -10.72 -20.17
C THR A 44 6.17 -9.74 -19.79
N GLN A 45 5.70 -8.92 -20.72
CA GLN A 45 4.59 -7.98 -20.49
C GLN A 45 3.31 -8.65 -19.91
N GLY A 46 3.01 -9.90 -20.32
CA GLY A 46 1.90 -10.68 -19.75
C GLY A 46 2.08 -11.03 -18.28
N GLN A 47 3.30 -11.42 -17.88
CA GLN A 47 3.66 -11.73 -16.50
C GLN A 47 3.61 -10.51 -15.59
N PHE A 48 3.97 -9.34 -16.13
CA PHE A 48 3.82 -8.06 -15.44
C PHE A 48 2.34 -7.71 -15.19
N ASN A 49 1.47 -7.92 -16.20
CA ASN A 49 0.03 -7.72 -16.05
C ASN A 49 -0.58 -8.64 -14.98
N VAL A 50 -0.11 -9.89 -14.88
CA VAL A 50 -0.52 -10.81 -13.81
C VAL A 50 -0.13 -10.26 -12.43
N GLY A 51 1.07 -9.70 -12.28
CA GLY A 51 1.49 -9.06 -11.03
C GLY A 51 0.59 -7.88 -10.62
N GLN A 52 0.18 -7.05 -11.58
CA GLN A 52 -0.74 -5.94 -11.31
C GLN A 52 -2.16 -6.43 -10.97
N GLN A 53 -2.63 -7.50 -11.61
CA GLN A 53 -3.91 -8.11 -11.24
C GLN A 53 -3.87 -8.72 -9.84
N MET A 54 -2.75 -9.32 -9.41
CA MET A 54 -2.59 -9.83 -8.05
C MET A 54 -2.58 -8.72 -7.00
N LEU A 55 -2.03 -7.54 -7.33
CA LEU A 55 -2.13 -6.37 -6.48
C LEU A 55 -3.60 -5.93 -6.31
N SER A 56 -4.36 -5.83 -7.41
CA SER A 56 -5.79 -5.51 -7.37
C SER A 56 -6.61 -6.56 -6.62
N LEU A 57 -6.31 -7.85 -6.78
CA LEU A 57 -6.96 -8.93 -6.04
C LEU A 57 -6.68 -8.84 -4.53
N GLY A 58 -5.43 -8.59 -4.14
CA GLY A 58 -5.05 -8.41 -2.74
C GLY A 58 -5.78 -7.23 -2.09
N ILE A 59 -5.93 -6.15 -2.83
CA ILE A 59 -6.72 -4.98 -2.43
C ILE A 59 -8.17 -5.36 -2.13
N VAL A 60 -8.86 -5.96 -3.11
CA VAL A 60 -10.31 -6.25 -2.99
C VAL A 60 -10.59 -7.21 -1.84
N LEU A 61 -9.71 -8.21 -1.65
CA LEU A 61 -9.86 -9.19 -0.57
C LEU A 61 -9.64 -8.58 0.82
N PHE A 62 -8.70 -7.64 0.96
CA PHE A 62 -8.34 -7.06 2.26
C PHE A 62 -9.02 -5.73 2.57
N GLU A 63 -9.67 -5.10 1.60
CA GLU A 63 -10.49 -3.91 1.78
C GLU A 63 -11.65 -4.17 2.74
N SER A 64 -12.50 -5.15 2.42
CA SER A 64 -13.67 -5.50 3.24
C SER A 64 -13.35 -5.87 4.71
N PRO A 65 -12.35 -6.72 5.02
CA PRO A 65 -12.02 -7.06 6.39
C PRO A 65 -11.31 -5.93 7.15
N SER A 66 -10.47 -5.14 6.48
CA SER A 66 -9.74 -4.04 7.11
C SER A 66 -10.68 -2.95 7.61
N ASP A 67 -11.74 -2.66 6.85
CA ASP A 67 -12.85 -1.79 7.26
C ASP A 67 -13.51 -2.26 8.56
N MET A 68 -13.76 -3.56 8.68
CA MET A 68 -14.39 -4.13 9.87
C MET A 68 -13.48 -4.10 11.10
N ILE A 69 -12.16 -4.27 10.90
CA ILE A 69 -11.17 -4.21 11.98
C ILE A 69 -10.95 -2.77 12.45
N LEU A 70 -10.95 -1.81 11.52
CA LEU A 70 -10.87 -0.39 11.83
C LEU A 70 -12.00 0.04 12.78
N TYR A 71 -13.23 -0.42 12.52
CA TYR A 71 -14.39 -0.17 13.38
C TYR A 71 -14.22 -0.73 14.81
N ARG A 72 -13.36 -1.73 15.00
CA ARG A 72 -13.18 -2.45 16.27
C ARG A 72 -11.95 -2.04 17.07
N VAL A 73 -10.86 -1.68 16.40
CA VAL A 73 -9.53 -1.40 17.02
C VAL A 73 -9.26 0.10 17.15
N GLY A 74 -9.99 0.92 16.38
CA GLY A 74 -9.84 2.37 16.35
C GLY A 74 -8.77 2.84 15.37
N PRO A 75 -8.98 4.00 14.72
CA PRO A 75 -8.21 4.43 13.55
C PRO A 75 -6.73 4.67 13.85
N GLY A 76 -6.39 5.21 15.03
CA GLY A 76 -5.01 5.59 15.34
C GLY A 76 -4.02 4.42 15.38
N LYS A 77 -4.37 3.30 16.01
CA LYS A 77 -3.48 2.13 16.13
C LYS A 77 -3.43 1.31 14.85
N TRP A 78 -4.57 1.15 14.19
CA TRP A 78 -4.68 0.40 12.95
C TRP A 78 -3.88 1.05 11.82
N LEU A 79 -3.95 2.38 11.72
CA LEU A 79 -3.25 3.13 10.69
C LEU A 79 -1.72 3.08 10.82
N THR A 80 -1.20 3.17 12.05
CA THR A 80 0.25 3.03 12.30
C THR A 80 0.75 1.62 11.98
N PHE A 81 0.00 0.58 12.36
CA PHE A 81 0.34 -0.81 12.02
C PHE A 81 0.38 -1.03 10.51
N GLN A 82 -0.63 -0.52 9.80
CA GLN A 82 -0.72 -0.65 8.36
C GLN A 82 0.41 0.10 7.64
N LEU A 83 0.80 1.28 8.15
CA LEU A 83 1.94 2.02 7.63
C LEU A 83 3.26 1.27 7.84
N PHE A 84 3.46 0.67 9.01
CA PHE A 84 4.66 -0.11 9.31
C PHE A 84 4.80 -1.31 8.38
N LEU A 85 3.72 -2.07 8.18
CA LEU A 85 3.70 -3.16 7.21
C LEU A 85 3.95 -2.66 5.79
N PHE A 86 3.47 -1.47 5.42
CA PHE A 86 3.63 -0.93 4.07
C PHE A 86 5.10 -0.59 3.83
N GLY A 87 5.72 0.15 4.76
CA GLY A 87 7.14 0.48 4.70
C GLY A 87 8.00 -0.78 4.62
N THR A 88 7.69 -1.80 5.42
CA THR A 88 8.42 -3.08 5.39
C THR A 88 8.35 -3.73 4.01
N VAL A 89 7.15 -3.87 3.43
CA VAL A 89 6.98 -4.49 2.11
C VAL A 89 7.64 -3.66 1.00
N THR A 90 7.56 -2.33 1.05
CA THR A 90 8.23 -1.44 0.09
C THR A 90 9.75 -1.56 0.17
N THR A 91 10.33 -1.69 1.37
CA THR A 91 11.78 -1.94 1.52
C THR A 91 12.17 -3.27 0.90
N PHE A 92 11.40 -4.35 1.12
CA PHE A 92 11.65 -5.64 0.47
C PHE A 92 11.50 -5.58 -1.05
N GLN A 93 10.62 -4.72 -1.56
CA GLN A 93 10.42 -4.56 -3.00
C GLN A 93 11.65 -3.94 -3.70
N ALA A 94 12.47 -3.15 -3.00
CA ALA A 94 13.73 -2.63 -3.55
C ALA A 94 14.78 -3.72 -3.80
N PHE A 95 14.67 -4.89 -3.15
CA PHE A 95 15.60 -6.02 -3.31
C PHE A 95 15.12 -7.10 -4.29
N GLN A 96 14.02 -6.85 -5.03
CA GLN A 96 13.50 -7.82 -5.97
C GLN A 96 14.48 -8.08 -7.13
N ASN A 97 14.76 -9.36 -7.41
CA ASN A 97 15.64 -9.76 -8.51
C ASN A 97 15.05 -10.90 -9.36
N ASN A 98 13.85 -11.39 -9.02
CA ASN A 98 13.20 -12.51 -9.68
C ASN A 98 11.71 -12.28 -9.90
N TYR A 99 11.13 -12.95 -10.90
CA TYR A 99 9.69 -12.91 -11.19
C TYR A 99 8.82 -13.29 -9.99
N GLY A 100 9.22 -14.34 -9.25
CA GLY A 100 8.51 -14.77 -8.04
C GLY A 100 8.50 -13.70 -6.95
N SER A 101 9.63 -12.99 -6.75
CA SER A 101 9.70 -11.87 -5.79
C SER A 101 8.88 -10.66 -6.23
N PHE A 102 8.81 -10.38 -7.54
CA PHE A 102 7.94 -9.33 -8.07
C PHE A 102 6.47 -9.64 -7.78
N VAL A 103 6.00 -10.85 -8.09
CA VAL A 103 4.61 -11.26 -7.83
C VAL A 103 4.28 -11.29 -6.34
N ALA A 104 5.17 -11.85 -5.51
CA ALA A 104 4.98 -11.91 -4.07
C ALA A 104 4.90 -10.50 -3.44
N SER A 105 5.80 -9.59 -3.83
CA SER A 105 5.77 -8.21 -3.34
C SER A 105 4.49 -7.47 -3.75
N ARG A 106 4.00 -7.68 -4.97
CA ARG A 106 2.74 -7.09 -5.48
C ARG A 106 1.53 -7.59 -4.71
N PHE A 107 1.47 -8.89 -4.41
CA PHE A 107 0.41 -9.45 -3.58
C PHE A 107 0.44 -8.91 -2.15
N LEU A 108 1.63 -8.89 -1.52
CA LEU A 108 1.80 -8.36 -0.15
C LEU A 108 1.47 -6.87 -0.04
N LEU A 109 1.79 -6.07 -1.08
CA LEU A 109 1.38 -4.67 -1.16
C LEU A 109 -0.13 -4.52 -1.26
N GLY A 110 -0.80 -5.39 -2.03
CA GLY A 110 -2.25 -5.40 -2.15
C GLY A 110 -2.94 -5.73 -0.83
N VAL A 111 -2.47 -6.78 -0.14
CA VAL A 111 -2.95 -7.21 1.19
C VAL A 111 -2.81 -6.09 2.22
N ASN A 112 -1.71 -5.35 2.16
CA ASN A 112 -1.44 -4.29 3.12
C ASN A 112 -2.04 -2.91 2.72
N GLY A 113 -2.69 -2.86 1.56
CA GLY A 113 -3.06 -1.62 0.88
C GLY A 113 -4.31 -0.92 1.43
N TYR A 114 -5.26 -1.62 2.07
CA TYR A 114 -6.59 -1.03 2.28
C TYR A 114 -7.01 -0.93 3.75
N GLY A 115 -7.68 0.18 4.10
CA GLY A 115 -7.89 0.69 5.47
C GLY A 115 -7.65 2.21 5.61
N PHE A 116 -7.18 2.87 4.55
CA PHE A 116 -6.79 4.28 4.55
C PHE A 116 -7.98 5.26 4.46
N ILE A 117 -8.94 4.96 3.59
CA ILE A 117 -10.09 5.84 3.28
C ILE A 117 -11.14 5.85 4.41
N PRO A 118 -11.53 4.71 5.01
CA PRO A 118 -12.54 4.70 6.07
C PRO A 118 -11.96 5.19 7.40
N GLY A 119 -10.66 4.95 7.65
CA GLY A 119 -9.93 5.46 8.82
C GLY A 119 -9.89 6.98 8.88
N GLY A 120 -9.59 7.61 7.74
CA GLY A 120 -9.58 9.08 7.62
C GLY A 120 -10.97 9.71 7.70
N LEU A 121 -12.00 9.09 7.09
CA LEU A 121 -13.37 9.60 7.18
C LEU A 121 -13.93 9.49 8.60
N TRP A 122 -13.67 8.38 9.30
CA TRP A 122 -14.15 8.20 10.67
C TRP A 122 -13.48 9.18 11.66
N THR A 123 -12.20 9.51 11.45
CA THR A 123 -11.52 10.57 12.23
C THR A 123 -11.96 11.99 11.87
N LEU A 124 -12.41 12.25 10.64
CA LEU A 124 -12.85 13.59 10.21
C LEU A 124 -14.34 13.86 10.48
N SER A 125 -15.16 12.82 10.68
CA SER A 125 -16.61 12.95 10.89
C SER A 125 -17.05 12.88 12.37
N ALA A 126 -16.11 12.69 13.32
CA ALA A 126 -16.34 12.65 14.76
C ALA A 126 -15.61 13.79 15.49
#